data_AF-A0A6G0Y3A6-F1
#
_entry.id   AF-A0A6G0Y3A6-F1
#
_cell.length_a   1.000
_cell.length_b   1.000
_cell.length_c   1.000
_cell.angle_alpha   90.00
_cell.angle_beta   90.00
_cell.angle_gamma   90.00
#
_symmetry.space_group_name_H-M   'P 1'
#
loop_
_entity.id
_entity.type
_entity.pdbx_description
1 polymer ?
#
loop_
_entity_poly.entity_id
_entity_poly.type
_entity_poly.pdbx_seq_one_letter_code
_entity_poly.pdbx_strand_id
1 'polypeptide(L)'
;MELLTCSEEKLELVFYYKKFFLTSLSGIVATIDWNLRFRTVHAVWNNYVALHKHFQESSIDNERDGKERSKYLGLNNMLTSKDFVFNLGMLYNILNELSDLSLQLQKRDLGLAKAHSMIDRTVRILESMIEIHGPKLTEVNLANEEMVFKGIQLHIHKSVQKINSRQFFRSISNNLKTRLFTTQSSHVSNASSNLFKETYDQLLTDLNVFDSNAWLDNFNIQYGDDSIRRLSQKFKVDEISAVRGFCEFKDTRDENIEDLKNLTSAIKTIAISSSECERAFSSMNEVVSPKRNTLSSEHISSLIFINAVGPPVEKINTTKWIESWIKKGKRLATEENCPKRIKIAEENSYESLWNLIKIKNVCYL
;
A
#
# COMPACT_ATOMS: atom_id res chain seq x y z
N MET A 1 -10.06 -33.91 -0.22
CA MET A 1 -10.52 -34.18 -1.60
C MET A 1 -11.23 -32.92 -2.06
N GLU A 2 -10.45 -31.91 -2.43
CA GLU A 2 -10.92 -30.67 -3.07
C GLU A 2 -9.97 -30.44 -4.25
N LEU A 3 -10.24 -31.20 -5.31
CA LEU A 3 -9.86 -30.87 -6.67
C LEU A 3 -11.05 -30.08 -7.25
N LEU A 4 -10.77 -29.12 -8.14
CA LEU A 4 -11.65 -28.06 -8.70
C LEU A 4 -11.52 -26.78 -7.85
N THR A 5 -10.78 -25.74 -8.22
CA THR A 5 -10.63 -25.09 -9.53
C THR A 5 -9.26 -24.37 -9.61
N CYS A 6 -8.25 -24.99 -10.24
CA CYS A 6 -6.87 -24.46 -10.30
C CYS A 6 -6.35 -24.33 -11.75
N SER A 7 -7.25 -24.18 -12.72
CA SER A 7 -6.90 -24.08 -14.16
C SER A 7 -6.90 -22.64 -14.69
N GLU A 8 -7.73 -21.74 -14.16
CA GLU A 8 -7.79 -20.34 -14.65
C GLU A 8 -6.70 -19.45 -14.04
N GLU A 9 -6.38 -19.59 -12.75
CA GLU A 9 -5.31 -18.82 -12.09
C GLU A 9 -3.90 -19.08 -12.68
N LYS A 10 -3.65 -20.30 -13.17
CA LYS A 10 -2.36 -20.67 -13.79
C LYS A 10 -2.16 -20.00 -15.14
N LEU A 11 -3.24 -19.75 -15.89
CA LEU A 11 -3.18 -19.03 -17.17
C LEU A 11 -3.10 -17.52 -16.96
N GLU A 12 -3.76 -16.99 -15.93
CA GLU A 12 -3.60 -15.58 -15.54
C GLU A 12 -2.17 -15.25 -15.13
N LEU A 13 -1.48 -16.10 -14.37
CA LEU A 13 -0.05 -15.95 -14.04
C LEU A 13 0.83 -15.82 -15.30
N VAL A 14 0.56 -16.62 -16.32
CA VAL A 14 1.30 -16.62 -17.60
C VAL A 14 0.99 -15.39 -18.46
N PHE A 15 -0.28 -14.95 -18.49
CA PHE A 15 -0.68 -13.69 -19.13
C PHE A 15 -0.10 -12.47 -18.39
N TYR A 16 -0.05 -12.53 -17.06
CA TYR A 16 0.62 -11.54 -16.23
C TYR A 16 2.11 -11.51 -16.54
N TYR A 17 2.80 -12.64 -16.71
CA TYR A 17 4.23 -12.66 -17.07
C TYR A 17 4.52 -12.01 -18.42
N LYS A 18 3.70 -12.27 -19.44
CA LYS A 18 3.87 -11.66 -20.76
C LYS A 18 3.56 -10.16 -20.72
N LYS A 19 2.57 -9.72 -19.91
CA LYS A 19 2.27 -8.29 -19.70
C LYS A 19 3.33 -7.60 -18.82
N PHE A 20 3.78 -8.23 -17.76
CA PHE A 20 4.78 -7.75 -16.79
C PHE A 20 6.16 -7.52 -17.40
N PHE A 21 6.53 -8.29 -18.44
CA PHE A 21 7.77 -8.09 -19.19
C PHE A 21 7.61 -7.26 -20.48
N LEU A 22 6.44 -7.25 -21.15
CA LEU A 22 6.24 -6.48 -22.40
C LEU A 22 5.75 -5.04 -22.18
N THR A 23 5.04 -4.74 -21.11
CA THR A 23 4.83 -3.35 -20.69
C THR A 23 6.04 -2.95 -19.87
N SER A 24 6.98 -2.27 -20.54
CA SER A 24 8.09 -1.48 -20.01
C SER A 24 8.14 -1.32 -18.49
N LEU A 25 9.35 -1.41 -17.93
CA LEU A 25 9.71 -0.96 -16.57
C LEU A 25 9.16 0.44 -16.19
N SER A 26 8.70 1.25 -17.15
CA SER A 26 7.97 2.50 -16.90
C SER A 26 6.55 2.30 -16.31
N GLY A 27 5.91 1.14 -16.53
CA GLY A 27 4.62 0.77 -15.92
C GLY A 27 4.73 0.12 -14.53
N ILE A 28 5.93 -0.34 -14.14
CA ILE A 28 6.22 -0.84 -12.79
C ILE A 28 6.15 0.30 -11.76
N VAL A 29 6.50 1.52 -12.17
CA VAL A 29 6.53 2.73 -11.33
C VAL A 29 5.15 3.43 -11.23
N ALA A 30 4.17 2.99 -12.02
CA ALA A 30 2.92 3.71 -12.27
C ALA A 30 1.65 3.10 -11.62
N THR A 31 1.71 1.91 -11.02
CA THR A 31 0.54 1.30 -10.34
C THR A 31 0.92 0.78 -8.96
N ILE A 32 0.10 1.14 -7.98
CA ILE A 32 0.44 1.35 -6.56
C ILE A 32 0.54 0.05 -5.74
N ASP A 33 0.11 -1.09 -6.29
CA ASP A 33 0.06 -2.33 -5.52
C ASP A 33 1.34 -3.18 -5.61
N TRP A 34 2.38 -2.74 -4.90
CA TRP A 34 3.62 -3.51 -4.70
C TRP A 34 3.38 -4.85 -4.01
N ASN A 35 2.33 -4.96 -3.19
CA ASN A 35 1.99 -6.17 -2.45
C ASN A 35 1.51 -7.27 -3.41
N LEU A 36 0.59 -6.95 -4.32
CA LEU A 36 0.14 -7.88 -5.36
C LEU A 36 1.31 -8.39 -6.21
N ARG A 37 2.22 -7.48 -6.60
CA ARG A 37 3.40 -7.83 -7.38
C ARG A 37 4.35 -8.75 -6.61
N PHE A 38 4.55 -8.49 -5.32
CA PHE A 38 5.34 -9.37 -4.46
C PHE A 38 4.70 -10.75 -4.32
N ARG A 39 3.38 -10.84 -4.10
CA ARG A 39 2.66 -12.13 -4.02
C ARG A 39 2.88 -12.98 -5.27
N THR A 40 2.86 -12.38 -6.46
CA THR A 40 3.12 -13.07 -7.72
C THR A 40 4.54 -13.63 -7.78
N VAL A 41 5.55 -12.81 -7.47
CA VAL A 41 6.96 -13.23 -7.48
C VAL A 41 7.22 -14.29 -6.39
N HIS A 42 6.63 -14.11 -5.21
CA HIS A 42 6.69 -15.07 -4.11
C HIS A 42 6.07 -16.41 -4.48
N ALA A 43 4.91 -16.41 -5.15
CA ALA A 43 4.25 -17.63 -5.62
C ALA A 43 5.11 -18.38 -6.65
N VAL A 44 5.71 -17.68 -7.61
CA VAL A 44 6.63 -18.30 -8.58
C VAL A 44 7.88 -18.83 -7.90
N TRP A 45 8.44 -18.06 -6.96
CA TRP A 45 9.61 -18.49 -6.21
C TRP A 45 9.35 -19.79 -5.47
N ASN A 46 8.26 -19.87 -4.70
CA ASN A 46 7.95 -21.04 -3.87
C ASN A 46 7.49 -22.25 -4.68
N ASN A 47 6.74 -22.03 -5.76
CA ASN A 47 6.23 -23.10 -6.62
C ASN A 47 7.14 -23.39 -7.82
N TYR A 48 8.38 -22.91 -7.84
CA TYR A 48 9.28 -23.00 -8.99
C TYR A 48 9.41 -24.43 -9.55
N VAL A 49 9.62 -25.42 -8.66
CA VAL A 49 9.77 -26.84 -9.06
C VAL A 49 8.47 -27.39 -9.65
N ALA A 50 7.34 -27.07 -9.03
CA ALA A 50 6.02 -27.50 -9.51
C ALA A 50 5.68 -26.86 -10.87
N LEU A 51 6.03 -25.59 -11.07
CA LEU A 51 5.86 -24.86 -12.33
C LEU A 51 6.71 -25.48 -13.44
N HIS A 52 7.98 -25.77 -13.17
CA HIS A 52 8.86 -26.44 -14.13
C HIS A 52 8.31 -27.79 -14.54
N LYS A 53 7.96 -28.64 -13.57
CA LYS A 53 7.36 -29.97 -13.83
C LYS A 53 6.11 -29.85 -14.69
N HIS A 54 5.20 -28.95 -14.32
CA HIS A 54 3.95 -28.74 -15.05
C HIS A 54 4.19 -28.25 -16.49
N PHE A 55 5.09 -27.29 -16.70
CA PHE A 55 5.40 -26.78 -18.04
C PHE A 55 6.10 -27.83 -18.91
N GLN A 56 6.97 -28.64 -18.32
CA GLN A 56 7.62 -29.75 -19.00
C GLN A 56 6.60 -30.81 -19.43
N GLU A 57 5.77 -31.31 -18.51
CA GLU A 57 4.73 -32.29 -18.80
C GLU A 57 3.72 -31.77 -19.83
N SER A 58 3.32 -30.49 -19.71
CA SER A 58 2.33 -29.89 -20.62
C SER A 58 2.90 -29.59 -22.01
N SER A 59 4.23 -29.54 -22.17
CA SER A 59 4.87 -29.35 -23.47
C SER A 59 4.92 -30.63 -24.30
N ILE A 60 4.89 -31.80 -23.65
CA ILE A 60 4.97 -33.12 -24.29
C ILE A 60 3.60 -33.83 -24.40
N ASP A 61 2.58 -33.28 -23.74
CA ASP A 61 1.24 -33.86 -23.69
C ASP A 61 0.54 -33.80 -25.06
N ASN A 62 0.39 -34.96 -25.69
CA ASN A 62 -0.23 -35.10 -27.01
C ASN A 62 -1.75 -34.86 -27.02
N GLU A 63 -2.41 -34.82 -25.87
CA GLU A 63 -3.83 -34.45 -25.78
C GLU A 63 -4.05 -32.95 -25.97
N ARG A 64 -3.00 -32.13 -25.84
CA ARG A 64 -3.04 -30.68 -26.02
C ARG A 64 -2.74 -30.26 -27.45
N ASP A 65 -3.34 -29.13 -27.85
CA ASP A 65 -3.08 -28.52 -29.15
C ASP A 65 -1.59 -28.18 -29.34
N GLY A 66 -1.10 -28.24 -30.58
CA GLY A 66 0.29 -27.91 -30.92
C GLY A 66 0.69 -26.49 -30.51
N LYS A 67 -0.25 -25.54 -30.53
CA LYS A 67 -0.01 -24.17 -30.08
C LYS A 67 0.18 -24.09 -28.57
N GLU A 68 -0.62 -24.83 -27.79
CA GLU A 68 -0.49 -24.88 -26.34
C GLU A 68 0.81 -25.54 -25.90
N ARG A 69 1.16 -26.69 -26.51
CA ARG A 69 2.43 -27.36 -26.27
C ARG A 69 3.63 -26.45 -26.52
N SER A 70 3.61 -25.73 -27.65
CA SER A 70 4.65 -24.76 -28.00
C SER A 70 4.74 -23.60 -26.99
N LYS A 71 3.59 -23.15 -26.45
CA LYS A 71 3.53 -22.12 -25.41
C LYS A 71 4.17 -22.62 -24.11
N TYR A 72 3.83 -23.80 -23.64
CA TYR A 72 4.40 -24.39 -22.43
C TYR A 72 5.90 -24.68 -22.58
N LEU A 73 6.34 -25.13 -23.75
CA LEU A 73 7.76 -25.28 -24.06
C LEU A 73 8.50 -23.94 -23.93
N GLY A 74 7.96 -22.88 -24.53
CA GLY A 74 8.54 -21.54 -24.44
C GLY A 74 8.60 -21.01 -23.00
N LEU A 75 7.56 -21.26 -22.19
CA LEU A 75 7.54 -20.90 -20.77
C LEU A 75 8.57 -21.69 -19.96
N ASN A 76 8.71 -22.99 -20.23
CA ASN A 76 9.70 -23.84 -19.58
C ASN A 76 11.13 -23.36 -19.89
N ASN A 77 11.39 -23.03 -21.16
CA ASN A 77 12.67 -22.49 -21.60
C ASN A 77 12.96 -21.12 -20.96
N MET A 78 11.94 -20.27 -20.80
CA MET A 78 12.09 -19.01 -20.08
C MET A 78 12.37 -19.23 -18.60
N LEU A 79 11.62 -20.12 -17.93
CA LEU A 79 11.72 -20.39 -16.49
C LEU A 79 13.11 -20.95 -16.11
N THR A 80 13.70 -21.77 -16.97
CA THR A 80 15.02 -22.42 -16.78
C THR A 80 16.19 -21.62 -17.36
N SER A 81 15.94 -20.39 -17.83
CA SER A 81 17.00 -19.47 -18.23
C SER A 81 17.72 -18.91 -17.00
N LYS A 82 19.05 -18.94 -17.00
CA LYS A 82 19.86 -18.34 -15.93
C LYS A 82 19.56 -16.85 -15.69
N ASP A 83 19.30 -16.10 -16.77
CA ASP A 83 19.05 -14.66 -16.70
C ASP A 83 17.62 -14.38 -16.18
N PHE A 84 16.68 -15.29 -16.42
CA PHE A 84 15.35 -15.22 -15.84
C PHE A 84 15.41 -15.42 -14.32
N VAL A 85 16.08 -16.48 -13.87
CA VAL A 85 16.22 -16.77 -12.44
C VAL A 85 16.94 -15.62 -11.74
N PHE A 86 17.98 -15.04 -12.36
CA PHE A 86 18.66 -13.84 -11.86
C PHE A 86 17.69 -12.67 -11.65
N ASN A 87 16.90 -12.36 -12.68
CA ASN A 87 15.91 -11.29 -12.61
C ASN A 87 14.85 -11.60 -11.53
N LEU A 88 14.44 -12.86 -11.38
CA LEU A 88 13.47 -13.29 -10.37
C LEU A 88 14.00 -13.05 -8.94
N GLY A 89 15.24 -13.45 -8.64
CA GLY A 89 15.84 -13.24 -7.32
C GLY A 89 16.03 -11.75 -6.98
N MET A 90 16.43 -10.95 -7.98
CA MET A 90 16.52 -9.50 -7.83
C MET A 90 15.15 -8.86 -7.56
N LEU A 91 14.12 -9.23 -8.34
CA LEU A 91 12.76 -8.75 -8.16
C LEU A 91 12.16 -9.17 -6.82
N TYR A 92 12.47 -10.39 -6.35
CA TYR A 92 12.02 -10.85 -5.05
C TYR A 92 12.53 -9.93 -3.93
N ASN A 93 13.84 -9.69 -3.87
CA ASN A 93 14.44 -8.85 -2.84
C ASN A 93 13.81 -7.45 -2.81
N ILE A 94 13.71 -6.78 -3.96
CA ILE A 94 13.19 -5.41 -4.00
C ILE A 94 11.69 -5.34 -3.68
N LEU A 95 10.89 -6.26 -4.22
CA LEU A 95 9.44 -6.26 -4.02
C LEU A 95 9.09 -6.63 -2.58
N ASN A 96 9.90 -7.44 -1.91
CA ASN A 96 9.75 -7.71 -0.48
C ASN A 96 9.86 -6.41 0.33
N GLU A 97 10.94 -5.64 0.13
CA GLU A 97 11.15 -4.36 0.84
C GLU A 97 10.06 -3.33 0.50
N LEU A 98 9.68 -3.21 -0.76
CA LEU A 98 8.63 -2.27 -1.19
C LEU A 98 7.24 -2.68 -0.70
N SER A 99 6.94 -3.98 -0.64
CA SER A 99 5.69 -4.51 -0.10
C SER A 99 5.59 -4.26 1.40
N ASP A 100 6.67 -4.49 2.14
CA ASP A 100 6.72 -4.19 3.58
C ASP A 100 6.57 -2.69 3.84
N LEU A 101 7.26 -1.84 3.08
CA LEU A 101 7.09 -0.39 3.17
C LEU A 101 5.64 0.02 2.89
N SER A 102 5.03 -0.50 1.82
CA SER A 102 3.64 -0.20 1.45
C SER A 102 2.66 -0.57 2.57
N LEU A 103 2.79 -1.76 3.16
CA LEU A 103 1.93 -2.19 4.27
C LEU A 103 2.09 -1.30 5.50
N GLN A 104 3.32 -0.91 5.83
CA GLN A 104 3.53 -0.03 6.97
C GLN A 104 3.01 1.38 6.71
N LEU A 105 3.12 1.92 5.48
CA LEU A 105 2.57 3.23 5.10
C LEU A 105 1.03 3.27 5.07
N GLN A 106 0.36 2.11 5.02
CA GLN A 106 -1.10 1.99 5.06
C GLN A 106 -1.68 1.99 6.49
N LYS A 107 -0.83 1.94 7.52
CA LYS A 107 -1.24 1.99 8.93
C LYS A 107 -1.91 3.33 9.23
N ARG A 108 -3.09 3.29 9.87
CA ARG A 108 -3.94 4.46 10.12
C ARG A 108 -3.38 5.41 11.18
N ASP A 109 -2.60 4.88 12.11
CA ASP A 109 -1.98 5.59 13.23
C ASP A 109 -0.58 6.11 12.89
N LEU A 110 -0.14 5.97 11.63
CA LEU A 110 1.16 6.41 11.20
C LEU A 110 1.22 7.95 11.19
N GLY A 111 2.31 8.51 11.73
CA GLY A 111 2.61 9.93 11.65
C GLY A 111 3.57 10.26 10.51
N LEU A 112 3.53 11.51 10.02
CA LEU A 112 4.35 11.97 8.88
C LEU A 112 5.85 11.74 9.11
N ALA A 113 6.36 12.06 10.30
CA ALA A 113 7.78 11.89 10.63
C ALA A 113 8.22 10.42 10.59
N LYS A 114 7.38 9.51 11.10
CA LYS A 114 7.65 8.08 11.08
C LYS A 114 7.60 7.53 9.66
N ALA A 115 6.62 7.95 8.87
CA ALA A 115 6.51 7.58 7.46
C ALA A 115 7.76 7.98 6.66
N HIS A 116 8.24 9.22 6.86
CA HIS A 116 9.47 9.70 6.22
C HIS A 116 10.67 8.81 6.60
N SER A 117 10.86 8.55 7.90
CA SER A 117 11.94 7.68 8.40
C SER A 117 11.91 6.27 7.77
N MET A 118 10.72 5.71 7.56
CA MET A 118 10.56 4.40 6.94
C MET A 118 10.91 4.38 5.46
N ILE A 119 10.49 5.40 4.71
CA ILE A 119 10.88 5.55 3.29
C ILE A 119 12.39 5.72 3.18
N ASP A 120 12.98 6.59 4.01
CA ASP A 120 14.42 6.86 4.03
C ASP A 120 15.23 5.60 4.42
N ARG A 121 14.76 4.84 5.40
CA ARG A 121 15.32 3.52 5.74
C ARG A 121 15.28 2.56 4.55
N THR A 122 14.14 2.48 3.85
CA THR A 122 13.99 1.61 2.68
C THR A 122 14.94 2.03 1.56
N VAL A 123 15.08 3.33 1.33
CA VAL A 123 16.06 3.88 0.38
C VAL A 123 17.48 3.44 0.73
N ARG A 124 17.90 3.58 1.99
CA ARG A 124 19.23 3.11 2.43
C ARG A 124 19.42 1.60 2.22
N ILE A 125 18.39 0.80 2.48
CA ILE A 125 18.43 -0.65 2.22
C ILE A 125 18.64 -0.91 0.73
N LEU A 126 17.88 -0.27 -0.16
CA LEU A 126 18.04 -0.43 -1.61
C LEU A 126 19.39 0.05 -2.12
N GLU A 127 19.95 1.13 -1.55
CA GLU A 127 21.29 1.59 -1.88
C GLU A 127 22.36 0.61 -1.41
N SER A 128 22.19 -0.01 -0.24
CA SER A 128 23.09 -1.07 0.23
C SER A 128 23.06 -2.30 -0.69
N MET A 129 21.90 -2.61 -1.29
CA MET A 129 21.73 -3.73 -2.22
C MET A 129 22.54 -3.59 -3.53
N ILE A 130 23.04 -2.39 -3.82
CA ILE A 130 23.93 -2.14 -4.96
C ILE A 130 25.29 -2.83 -4.77
N GLU A 131 25.82 -2.81 -3.55
CA GLU A 131 27.13 -3.38 -3.22
C GLU A 131 26.98 -4.74 -2.51
N ILE A 132 25.98 -4.90 -1.64
CA ILE A 132 25.73 -6.12 -0.86
C ILE A 132 24.41 -6.72 -1.32
N HIS A 133 24.46 -7.75 -2.17
CA HIS A 133 23.26 -8.37 -2.70
C HIS A 133 22.36 -8.94 -1.59
N GLY A 134 21.06 -8.68 -1.72
CA GLY A 134 20.06 -9.26 -0.81
C GLY A 134 19.98 -10.79 -0.96
N PRO A 135 19.36 -11.49 0.01
CA PRO A 135 19.46 -12.93 0.18
C PRO A 135 19.07 -13.74 -1.06
N LYS A 136 17.99 -13.37 -1.77
CA LYS A 136 17.52 -14.15 -2.93
C LYS A 136 18.38 -13.95 -4.17
N LEU A 137 18.91 -12.76 -4.38
CA LEU A 137 19.88 -12.49 -5.44
C LEU A 137 21.19 -13.25 -5.19
N THR A 138 21.64 -13.34 -3.94
CA THR A 138 22.82 -14.14 -3.56
C THR A 138 22.60 -15.63 -3.82
N GLU A 139 21.45 -16.18 -3.40
CA GLU A 139 21.04 -17.57 -3.68
C GLU A 139 21.09 -17.88 -5.19
N VAL A 140 20.62 -16.96 -6.02
CA VAL A 140 20.61 -17.14 -7.48
C VAL A 140 21.98 -16.97 -8.12
N ASN A 141 22.84 -16.09 -7.59
CA ASN A 141 24.19 -15.96 -8.13
C ASN A 141 24.97 -17.28 -7.97
N LEU A 142 24.87 -17.94 -6.82
CA LEU A 142 25.44 -19.27 -6.59
C LEU A 142 24.82 -20.31 -7.55
N ALA A 143 23.48 -20.32 -7.68
CA ALA A 143 22.79 -21.22 -8.60
C ALA A 143 23.20 -21.01 -10.07
N ASN A 144 23.53 -19.78 -10.47
CA ASN A 144 24.00 -19.46 -11.81
C ASN A 144 25.45 -19.90 -12.06
N GLU A 145 26.29 -19.95 -11.02
CA GLU A 145 27.64 -20.51 -11.10
C GLU A 145 27.59 -22.03 -11.25
N GLU A 146 26.72 -22.70 -10.49
CA GLU A 146 26.48 -24.14 -10.57
C GLU A 146 25.62 -24.55 -11.78
N MET A 147 25.00 -23.58 -12.45
CA MET A 147 24.00 -23.78 -13.51
C MET A 147 22.83 -24.68 -13.06
N VAL A 148 22.50 -24.68 -11.77
CA VAL A 148 21.42 -25.47 -11.18
C VAL A 148 20.66 -24.60 -10.17
N PHE A 149 19.35 -24.50 -10.31
CA PHE A 149 18.50 -23.81 -9.33
C PHE A 149 17.39 -24.73 -8.84
N LYS A 150 17.31 -24.95 -7.52
CA LYS A 150 16.31 -25.85 -6.90
C LYS A 150 16.27 -27.25 -7.53
N GLY A 151 17.43 -27.79 -7.89
CA GLY A 151 17.58 -29.11 -8.52
C GLY A 151 17.25 -29.15 -10.02
N ILE A 152 17.04 -28.00 -10.66
CA ILE A 152 16.72 -27.90 -12.09
C ILE A 152 17.90 -27.31 -12.85
N GLN A 153 18.30 -27.95 -13.94
CA GLN A 153 19.40 -27.50 -14.79
C GLN A 153 19.02 -26.21 -15.53
N LEU A 154 19.87 -25.20 -15.41
CA LEU A 154 19.74 -23.93 -16.10
C LEU A 154 20.41 -23.96 -17.46
N HIS A 155 19.97 -23.08 -18.35
CA HIS A 155 20.60 -22.89 -19.66
C HIS A 155 20.67 -21.40 -20.02
N ILE A 156 21.44 -21.10 -21.08
CA ILE A 156 21.58 -19.75 -21.62
C ILE A 156 20.48 -19.53 -22.66
N HIS A 157 19.57 -18.60 -22.40
CA HIS A 157 18.47 -18.28 -23.31
C HIS A 157 18.57 -16.83 -23.81
N LYS A 158 18.97 -16.64 -25.07
CA LYS A 158 19.29 -15.32 -25.65
C LYS A 158 18.14 -14.30 -25.62
N SER A 159 16.89 -14.74 -25.56
CA SER A 159 15.75 -13.82 -25.57
C SER A 159 15.50 -13.15 -24.22
N VAL A 160 16.07 -13.66 -23.12
CA VAL A 160 15.90 -13.09 -21.79
C VAL A 160 17.04 -12.13 -21.53
N GLN A 161 16.74 -10.84 -21.45
CA GLN A 161 17.74 -9.84 -21.11
C GLN A 161 17.96 -9.81 -19.60
N LYS A 162 19.22 -9.95 -19.20
CA LYS A 162 19.64 -9.76 -17.81
C LYS A 162 19.49 -8.29 -17.42
N ILE A 163 18.81 -8.02 -16.31
CA ILE A 163 18.69 -6.67 -15.79
C ILE A 163 20.01 -6.25 -15.14
N ASN A 164 20.44 -5.01 -15.39
CA ASN A 164 21.55 -4.42 -14.65
C ASN A 164 21.10 -4.11 -13.22
N SER A 165 21.48 -4.96 -12.26
CA SER A 165 21.07 -4.85 -10.87
C SER A 165 21.45 -3.51 -10.25
N ARG A 166 22.69 -3.05 -10.44
CA ARG A 166 23.19 -1.76 -9.93
C ARG A 166 22.35 -0.58 -10.44
N GLN A 167 22.11 -0.51 -11.75
CA GLN A 167 21.29 0.54 -12.34
C GLN A 167 19.84 0.46 -11.87
N PHE A 168 19.29 -0.75 -11.74
CA PHE A 168 17.93 -0.99 -11.32
C PHE A 168 17.68 -0.53 -9.88
N PHE A 169 18.49 -0.99 -8.91
CA PHE A 169 18.38 -0.55 -7.51
C PHE A 169 18.59 0.96 -7.37
N ARG A 170 19.56 1.54 -8.10
CA ARG A 170 19.79 2.99 -8.11
C ARG A 170 18.60 3.76 -8.66
N SER A 171 17.97 3.28 -9.74
CA SER A 171 16.80 3.90 -10.36
C SER A 171 15.61 3.93 -9.39
N ILE A 172 15.33 2.82 -8.72
CA ILE A 172 14.23 2.73 -7.74
C ILE A 172 14.53 3.60 -6.51
N SER A 173 15.75 3.57 -6.00
CA SER A 173 16.17 4.42 -4.87
C SER A 173 16.02 5.90 -5.21
N ASN A 174 16.45 6.31 -6.40
CA ASN A 174 16.25 7.68 -6.89
C ASN A 174 14.76 8.02 -7.03
N ASN A 175 13.94 7.09 -7.52
CA ASN A 175 12.50 7.31 -7.64
C ASN A 175 11.84 7.53 -6.27
N LEU A 176 12.17 6.70 -5.28
CA LEU A 176 11.73 6.89 -3.90
C LEU A 176 12.20 8.23 -3.34
N LYS A 177 13.48 8.60 -3.55
CA LYS A 177 14.03 9.91 -3.14
C LYS A 177 13.28 11.08 -3.77
N THR A 178 12.95 11.01 -5.05
CA THR A 178 12.20 12.07 -5.75
C THR A 178 10.75 12.18 -5.27
N ARG A 179 10.21 11.11 -4.70
CA ARG A 179 8.85 11.05 -4.13
C ARG A 179 8.85 11.28 -2.61
N LEU A 180 10.00 11.54 -1.99
CA LEU A 180 10.03 12.01 -0.61
C LEU A 180 9.22 13.30 -0.53
N PHE A 181 8.44 13.40 0.55
CA PHE A 181 7.55 14.52 0.77
C PHE A 181 8.32 15.85 0.68
N THR A 182 7.77 16.78 -0.09
CA THR A 182 8.13 18.20 -0.04
C THR A 182 6.85 18.97 0.22
N THR A 183 6.94 20.24 0.60
CA THR A 183 5.74 21.10 0.72
C THR A 183 5.23 21.60 -0.64
N GLN A 184 5.58 20.93 -1.74
CA GLN A 184 5.26 21.34 -3.10
C GLN A 184 4.66 20.16 -3.89
N SER A 185 3.77 20.47 -4.83
CA SER A 185 3.24 19.49 -5.78
C SER A 185 4.31 19.09 -6.81
N SER A 186 4.25 17.83 -7.26
CA SER A 186 5.21 17.22 -8.20
C SER A 186 5.28 17.88 -9.59
N HIS A 187 4.35 18.78 -9.93
CA HIS A 187 4.24 19.42 -11.24
C HIS A 187 4.72 20.88 -11.32
N VAL A 188 5.25 21.45 -10.23
CA VAL A 188 5.68 22.85 -10.21
C VAL A 188 7.19 22.93 -10.49
N SER A 189 7.61 23.82 -11.40
CA SER A 189 8.98 23.94 -11.87
C SER A 189 9.99 24.28 -10.75
N ASN A 190 11.16 23.65 -10.80
CA ASN A 190 12.25 23.67 -9.81
C ASN A 190 12.98 25.01 -9.61
N ALA A 191 12.35 26.16 -9.92
CA ALA A 191 13.00 27.47 -9.84
C ALA A 191 13.45 27.85 -8.41
N SER A 192 12.93 27.17 -7.37
CA SER A 192 13.25 27.37 -5.96
C SER A 192 13.50 26.05 -5.21
N SER A 193 14.22 25.10 -5.82
CA SER A 193 14.23 23.67 -5.42
C SER A 193 14.61 23.38 -3.96
N ASN A 194 15.37 24.25 -3.29
CA ASN A 194 15.85 24.00 -1.93
C ASN A 194 14.89 24.49 -0.85
N LEU A 195 14.13 25.58 -1.07
CA LEU A 195 13.29 26.19 -0.03
C LEU A 195 12.18 25.25 0.45
N PHE A 196 11.51 24.55 -0.46
CA PHE A 196 10.42 23.62 -0.10
C PHE A 196 10.92 22.36 0.59
N LYS A 197 12.15 21.95 0.26
CA LYS A 197 12.82 20.85 0.94
C LYS A 197 13.23 21.26 2.35
N GLU A 198 13.87 22.42 2.51
CA GLU A 198 14.23 23.00 3.81
C GLU A 198 13.00 23.22 4.70
N THR A 199 11.89 23.72 4.13
CA THR A 199 10.62 23.89 4.86
C THR A 199 10.03 22.56 5.32
N TYR A 200 10.21 21.50 4.53
CA TYR A 200 9.79 20.16 4.89
C TYR A 200 10.70 19.53 5.96
N ASP A 201 12.02 19.68 5.83
CA ASP A 201 13.00 19.21 6.80
C ASP A 201 12.81 19.91 8.16
N GLN A 202 12.46 21.21 8.15
CA GLN A 202 12.07 21.94 9.36
C GLN A 202 10.77 21.39 9.96
N LEU A 203 9.76 21.09 9.14
CA LEU A 203 8.52 20.47 9.61
C LEU A 203 8.78 19.12 10.27
N LEU A 204 9.64 18.29 9.68
CA LEU A 204 10.03 17.00 10.28
C LEU A 204 10.72 17.18 11.62
N THR A 205 11.67 18.13 11.69
CA THR A 205 12.37 18.46 12.94
C THR A 205 11.37 18.89 14.02
N ASP A 206 10.39 19.71 13.65
CA ASP A 206 9.36 20.16 14.58
C ASP A 206 8.43 19.04 15.04
N LEU A 207 8.07 18.10 14.14
CA LEU A 207 7.26 16.95 14.49
C LEU A 207 8.00 15.94 15.38
N ASN A 208 9.32 15.81 15.22
CA ASN A 208 10.15 14.90 16.02
C ASN A 208 10.22 15.30 17.50
N VAL A 209 9.85 16.53 17.86
CA VAL A 209 9.76 16.97 19.27
C VAL A 209 8.75 16.14 20.07
N PHE A 210 7.75 15.54 19.42
CA PHE A 210 6.81 14.64 20.08
C PHE A 210 7.39 13.23 20.35
N ASP A 211 8.55 12.86 19.79
CA ASP A 211 9.20 11.59 20.08
C ASP A 211 9.99 11.67 21.39
N SER A 212 9.38 11.18 22.47
CA SER A 212 9.98 11.18 23.81
C SER A 212 11.28 10.39 23.91
N ASN A 213 11.53 9.43 23.01
CA ASN A 213 12.77 8.65 22.99
C ASN A 213 13.98 9.46 22.52
N ALA A 214 13.74 10.60 21.86
CA ALA A 214 14.79 11.48 21.36
C ALA A 214 15.25 12.51 22.40
N TRP A 215 14.65 12.55 23.59
CA TRP A 215 14.94 13.55 24.60
C TRP A 215 16.13 13.14 25.48
N LEU A 216 16.97 14.09 25.84
CA LEU A 216 18.06 13.88 26.81
C LEU A 216 17.48 13.69 28.21
N ASP A 217 18.13 12.93 29.10
CA ASP A 217 17.63 12.67 30.46
C ASP A 217 17.40 13.95 31.29
N ASN A 218 18.15 15.03 31.01
CA ASN A 218 18.01 16.35 31.64
C ASN A 218 17.70 17.42 30.58
N PHE A 219 16.47 17.48 30.11
CA PHE A 219 16.01 18.51 29.17
C PHE A 219 15.36 19.69 29.90
N ASN A 220 15.52 20.89 29.35
CA ASN A 220 14.87 22.11 29.85
C ASN A 220 13.35 22.02 29.61
N ILE A 221 12.52 22.48 30.55
CA ILE A 221 11.05 22.52 30.37
C ILE A 221 10.61 23.32 29.14
N GLN A 222 11.44 24.21 28.58
CA GLN A 222 11.19 24.95 27.34
C GLN A 222 11.66 24.21 26.07
N TYR A 223 12.22 23.01 26.21
CA TYR A 223 12.65 22.20 25.06
C TYR A 223 11.46 21.96 24.13
N GLY A 224 11.65 22.24 22.84
CA GLY A 224 10.63 22.06 21.81
C GLY A 224 9.62 23.19 21.69
N ASP A 225 9.62 24.21 22.56
CA ASP A 225 8.64 25.29 22.53
C ASP A 225 8.62 26.01 21.17
N ASP A 226 9.79 26.33 20.61
CA ASP A 226 9.88 26.98 19.30
C ASP A 226 9.32 26.11 18.16
N SER A 227 9.48 24.78 18.25
CA SER A 227 8.88 23.84 17.32
C SER A 227 7.35 23.84 17.47
N ILE A 228 6.82 23.84 18.69
CA ILE A 228 5.39 23.93 18.95
C ILE A 228 4.82 25.25 18.45
N ARG A 229 5.53 26.38 18.61
CA ARG A 229 5.11 27.67 18.05
C ARG A 229 5.02 27.63 16.53
N ARG A 230 6.07 27.14 15.86
CA ARG A 230 6.09 26.98 14.39
C ARG A 230 4.97 26.07 13.90
N LEU A 231 4.73 24.93 14.57
CA LEU A 231 3.63 24.03 14.23
C LEU A 231 2.27 24.70 14.45
N SER A 232 2.11 25.43 15.55
CA SER A 232 0.85 26.11 15.87
C SER A 232 0.50 27.15 14.81
N GLN A 233 1.48 27.95 14.38
CA GLN A 233 1.33 28.89 13.28
C GLN A 233 0.99 28.19 11.96
N LYS A 234 1.64 27.06 11.67
CA LYS A 234 1.42 26.30 10.44
C LYS A 234 0.04 25.63 10.36
N PHE A 235 -0.44 25.06 11.47
CA PHE A 235 -1.76 24.44 11.57
C PHE A 235 -2.88 25.43 11.95
N LYS A 236 -2.53 26.71 12.18
CA LYS A 236 -3.46 27.79 12.58
C LYS A 236 -4.25 27.44 13.84
N VAL A 237 -3.54 26.93 14.85
CA VAL A 237 -4.08 26.65 16.19
C VAL A 237 -3.52 27.64 17.21
N ASP A 238 -4.14 27.73 18.38
CA ASP A 238 -3.72 28.66 19.42
C ASP A 238 -2.33 28.30 19.97
N GLU A 239 -1.37 29.20 19.75
CA GLU A 239 0.03 29.01 20.12
C GLU A 239 0.22 28.92 21.64
N ILE A 240 -0.47 29.79 22.39
CA ILE A 240 -0.29 29.90 23.83
C ILE A 240 -0.75 28.62 24.52
N SER A 241 -1.95 28.13 24.16
CA SER A 241 -2.49 26.88 24.68
C SER A 241 -1.63 25.70 24.24
N ALA A 242 -1.22 25.62 22.97
CA ALA A 242 -0.39 24.52 22.49
C ALA A 242 0.96 24.42 23.22
N VAL A 243 1.64 25.54 23.46
CA VAL A 243 2.92 25.56 24.21
C VAL A 243 2.68 25.16 25.68
N ARG A 244 1.65 25.69 26.34
CA ARG A 244 1.29 25.30 27.72
C ARG A 244 0.99 23.80 27.82
N GLY A 245 0.15 23.30 26.91
CA GLY A 245 -0.22 21.89 26.86
C GLY A 245 0.97 20.98 26.54
N PHE A 246 1.95 21.44 25.74
CA PHE A 246 3.17 20.69 25.52
C PHE A 246 4.09 20.66 26.75
N CYS A 247 4.13 21.72 27.55
CA CYS A 247 4.81 21.70 28.85
C CYS A 247 4.17 20.69 29.81
N GLU A 248 2.84 20.69 29.91
CA GLU A 248 2.11 19.70 30.72
C GLU A 248 2.34 18.27 30.21
N PHE A 249 2.46 18.07 28.89
CA PHE A 249 2.79 16.78 28.28
C PHE A 249 4.17 16.28 28.69
N LYS A 250 5.16 17.18 28.75
CA LYS A 250 6.52 16.86 29.21
C LYS A 250 6.52 16.34 30.64
N ASP A 251 5.71 16.93 31.52
CA ASP A 251 5.63 16.58 32.95
C ASP A 251 4.83 15.28 33.19
N THR A 252 3.67 15.15 32.55
CA THR A 252 2.68 14.09 32.86
C THR A 252 2.82 12.85 31.96
N ARG A 253 3.37 13.03 30.75
CA ARG A 253 3.35 12.04 29.66
C ARG A 253 1.94 11.61 29.23
N ASP A 254 0.92 12.39 29.55
CA ASP A 254 -0.46 12.11 29.13
C ASP A 254 -0.71 12.61 27.71
N GLU A 255 -1.08 11.71 26.81
CA GLU A 255 -1.41 12.07 25.42
C GLU A 255 -2.74 12.85 25.29
N ASN A 256 -3.55 12.94 26.35
CA ASN A 256 -4.91 13.52 26.33
C ASN A 256 -5.02 14.92 26.95
N ILE A 257 -4.02 15.77 26.74
CA ILE A 257 -4.04 17.15 27.25
C ILE A 257 -4.92 18.04 26.38
N GLU A 258 -5.96 18.65 26.97
CA GLU A 258 -6.98 19.41 26.25
C GLU A 258 -6.38 20.62 25.49
N ASP A 259 -5.40 21.30 26.08
CA ASP A 259 -4.72 22.45 25.46
C ASP A 259 -3.86 22.07 24.24
N LEU A 260 -3.38 20.82 24.19
CA LEU A 260 -2.52 20.30 23.12
C LEU A 260 -3.33 19.58 22.03
N LYS A 261 -4.55 19.15 22.36
CA LYS A 261 -5.45 18.33 21.55
C LYS A 261 -5.70 18.87 20.16
N ASN A 262 -5.90 20.19 20.02
CA ASN A 262 -6.14 20.82 18.72
C ASN A 262 -4.93 20.67 17.80
N LEU A 263 -3.72 20.89 18.32
CA LEU A 263 -2.49 20.73 17.56
C LEU A 263 -2.25 19.26 17.20
N THR A 264 -2.34 18.35 18.17
CA THR A 264 -2.13 16.92 17.91
C THR A 264 -3.17 16.35 16.96
N SER A 265 -4.42 16.80 17.03
CA SER A 265 -5.47 16.40 16.10
C SER A 265 -5.16 16.89 14.68
N ALA A 266 -4.76 18.16 14.52
CA ALA A 266 -4.38 18.70 13.23
C ALA A 266 -3.20 17.92 12.61
N ILE A 267 -2.17 17.60 13.40
CA ILE A 267 -1.03 16.79 12.97
C ILE A 267 -1.49 15.38 12.54
N LYS A 268 -2.36 14.73 13.33
CA LYS A 268 -2.90 13.39 13.03
C LYS A 268 -3.79 13.36 11.78
N THR A 269 -4.26 14.50 11.28
CA THR A 269 -5.07 14.58 10.04
C THR A 269 -4.25 14.64 8.75
N ILE A 270 -2.92 14.72 8.84
CA ILE A 270 -2.06 14.74 7.65
C ILE A 270 -2.18 13.40 6.93
N ALA A 271 -2.70 13.42 5.71
CA ALA A 271 -2.71 12.24 4.85
C ALA A 271 -1.28 11.92 4.39
N ILE A 272 -0.78 10.75 4.78
CA ILE A 272 0.59 10.31 4.48
C ILE A 272 0.67 9.69 3.09
N SER A 273 -0.39 9.01 2.65
CA SER A 273 -0.38 8.24 1.43
C SER A 273 -1.69 8.38 0.69
N SER A 274 -1.62 8.34 -0.65
CA SER A 274 -2.80 8.23 -1.51
C SER A 274 -3.59 6.95 -1.26
N SER A 275 -3.02 5.95 -0.56
CA SER A 275 -3.72 4.75 -0.13
C SER A 275 -4.95 5.05 0.76
N GLU A 276 -4.98 6.19 1.44
CA GLU A 276 -6.18 6.68 2.13
C GLU A 276 -7.35 6.85 1.16
N CYS A 277 -7.08 7.40 -0.04
CA CYS A 277 -8.08 7.57 -1.10
C CYS A 277 -8.35 6.27 -1.85
N GLU A 278 -7.36 5.37 -1.98
CA GLU A 278 -7.56 4.06 -2.63
C GLU A 278 -8.58 3.20 -1.90
N ARG A 279 -8.68 3.29 -0.57
CA ARG A 279 -9.76 2.62 0.18
C ARG A 279 -11.15 3.07 -0.26
N ALA A 280 -11.32 4.37 -0.54
CA ALA A 280 -12.57 4.90 -1.09
C ALA A 280 -12.80 4.44 -2.53
N PHE A 281 -11.76 4.33 -3.36
CA PHE A 281 -11.90 3.77 -4.71
C PHE A 281 -12.22 2.27 -4.72
N SER A 282 -11.62 1.49 -3.82
CA SER A 282 -11.97 0.08 -3.62
C SER A 282 -13.43 -0.06 -3.17
N SER A 283 -13.88 0.78 -2.26
CA SER A 283 -15.29 0.87 -1.88
C SER A 283 -16.19 1.25 -3.05
N MET A 284 -15.75 2.16 -3.92
CA MET A 284 -16.48 2.53 -5.13
C MET A 284 -16.69 1.33 -6.06
N ASN A 285 -15.71 0.44 -6.21
CA ASN A 285 -15.84 -0.77 -7.04
C ASN A 285 -16.90 -1.74 -6.52
N GLU A 286 -17.17 -1.75 -5.21
CA GLU A 286 -18.29 -2.53 -4.64
C GLU A 286 -19.64 -1.83 -4.82
N VAL A 287 -19.64 -0.50 -4.72
CA VAL A 287 -20.85 0.32 -4.79
C VAL A 287 -21.35 0.41 -6.24
N VAL A 288 -20.47 0.73 -7.17
CA VAL A 288 -20.74 0.88 -8.60
C VAL A 288 -20.35 -0.41 -9.30
N SER A 289 -21.36 -1.18 -9.68
CA SER A 289 -21.18 -2.42 -10.44
C SER A 289 -21.86 -2.30 -11.81
N PRO A 290 -21.58 -3.18 -12.78
CA PRO A 290 -22.29 -3.17 -14.06
C PRO A 290 -23.82 -3.25 -13.93
N LYS A 291 -24.32 -3.85 -12.84
CA LYS A 291 -25.76 -3.93 -12.52
C LYS A 291 -26.28 -2.71 -11.74
N ARG A 292 -25.40 -1.93 -11.12
CA ARG A 292 -25.71 -0.76 -10.29
C ARG A 292 -24.92 0.46 -10.78
N ASN A 293 -25.17 0.84 -12.04
CA ASN A 293 -24.45 1.92 -12.75
C ASN A 293 -25.29 3.21 -12.91
N THR A 294 -26.53 3.24 -12.41
CA THR A 294 -27.47 4.38 -12.54
C THR A 294 -27.50 5.28 -11.31
N LEU A 295 -26.54 5.15 -10.39
CA LEU A 295 -26.47 5.99 -9.19
C LEU A 295 -26.01 7.41 -9.54
N SER A 296 -26.64 8.42 -8.94
CA SER A 296 -26.13 9.79 -9.02
C SER A 296 -24.82 9.93 -8.27
N SER A 297 -24.03 10.96 -8.60
CA SER A 297 -22.77 11.28 -7.92
C SER A 297 -22.95 11.45 -6.40
N GLU A 298 -24.05 12.06 -5.96
CA GLU A 298 -24.40 12.24 -4.56
C GLU A 298 -24.63 10.91 -3.84
N HIS A 299 -25.37 9.98 -4.46
CA HIS A 299 -25.60 8.65 -3.92
C HIS A 299 -24.30 7.82 -3.88
N ILE A 300 -23.48 7.90 -4.93
CA ILE A 300 -22.18 7.22 -4.97
C ILE A 300 -21.28 7.73 -3.84
N SER A 301 -21.16 9.05 -3.69
CA SER A 301 -20.37 9.69 -2.63
C SER A 301 -20.84 9.25 -1.24
N SER A 302 -22.15 9.29 -0.99
CA SER A 302 -22.75 8.89 0.29
C SER A 302 -22.49 7.40 0.59
N LEU A 303 -22.65 6.53 -0.39
CA LEU A 303 -22.44 5.08 -0.22
C LEU A 303 -20.96 4.75 -0.02
N ILE A 304 -20.04 5.40 -0.72
CA ILE A 304 -18.59 5.24 -0.51
C ILE A 304 -18.22 5.71 0.90
N PHE A 305 -18.74 6.86 1.34
CA PHE A 305 -18.50 7.38 2.68
C PHE A 305 -18.98 6.41 3.76
N ILE A 306 -20.20 5.88 3.61
CA ILE A 306 -20.74 4.86 4.52
C ILE A 306 -19.88 3.59 4.49
N ASN A 307 -19.43 3.14 3.32
CA ASN A 307 -18.62 1.92 3.24
C ASN A 307 -17.21 2.10 3.81
N ALA A 308 -16.61 3.28 3.63
CA ALA A 308 -15.24 3.56 4.05
C ALA A 308 -15.12 3.94 5.54
N VAL A 309 -16.13 4.61 6.11
CA VAL A 309 -16.07 5.19 7.47
C VAL A 309 -17.23 4.72 8.35
N GLY A 310 -18.28 4.13 7.77
CA GLY A 310 -19.47 3.73 8.51
C GLY A 310 -19.20 2.60 9.53
N PRO A 311 -20.05 2.49 10.56
CA PRO A 311 -19.92 1.40 11.51
C PRO A 311 -20.21 0.03 10.86
N PRO A 312 -19.68 -1.07 11.42
CA PRO A 312 -20.07 -2.40 11.03
C PRO A 312 -21.59 -2.57 11.07
N VAL A 313 -22.13 -3.36 10.15
CA VAL A 313 -23.58 -3.56 9.99
C VAL A 313 -24.23 -4.03 11.30
N GLU A 314 -23.50 -4.77 12.15
CA GLU A 314 -23.98 -5.24 13.46
C GLU A 314 -24.24 -4.11 14.46
N LYS A 315 -23.49 -3.01 14.36
CA LYS A 315 -23.57 -1.87 15.28
C LYS A 315 -24.55 -0.79 14.83
N ILE A 316 -25.07 -0.89 13.61
CA ILE A 316 -26.01 0.06 13.06
C ILE A 316 -27.43 -0.26 13.54
N ASN A 317 -28.02 0.64 14.31
CA ASN A 317 -29.44 0.56 14.63
C ASN A 317 -30.30 1.06 13.45
N THR A 318 -30.79 0.14 12.62
CA THR A 318 -31.56 0.44 11.40
C THR A 318 -33.06 0.63 11.63
N THR A 319 -33.58 0.35 12.83
CA THR A 319 -35.04 0.34 13.13
C THR A 319 -35.74 1.62 12.69
N LYS A 320 -35.20 2.80 13.04
CA LYS A 320 -35.77 4.10 12.69
C LYS A 320 -35.91 4.31 11.17
N TRP A 321 -34.92 3.86 10.40
CA TRP A 321 -34.96 4.02 8.94
C TRP A 321 -35.92 3.02 8.30
N ILE A 322 -35.97 1.79 8.79
CA ILE A 322 -36.92 0.78 8.35
C ILE A 322 -38.36 1.26 8.60
N GLU A 323 -38.64 1.79 9.78
CA GLU A 323 -39.95 2.36 10.11
C GLU A 323 -40.33 3.52 9.17
N SER A 324 -39.40 4.44 8.90
CA SER A 324 -39.64 5.54 7.95
C SER A 324 -39.86 5.04 6.52
N TRP A 325 -39.13 4.00 6.10
CA TRP A 325 -39.24 3.38 4.78
C TRP A 325 -40.63 2.74 4.58
N ILE A 326 -41.09 2.00 5.59
CA ILE A 326 -42.43 1.39 5.60
C ILE A 326 -43.52 2.47 5.60
N LYS A 327 -43.36 3.53 6.42
CA LYS A 327 -44.31 4.66 6.46
C LYS A 327 -44.41 5.39 5.12
N LYS A 328 -43.35 5.40 4.30
CA LYS A 328 -43.35 5.93 2.92
C LYS A 328 -43.92 4.92 1.90
N GLY A 329 -44.54 3.82 2.34
CA GLY A 329 -45.20 2.83 1.49
C GLY A 329 -44.24 1.87 0.76
N LYS A 330 -42.98 1.76 1.21
CA LYS A 330 -41.97 0.90 0.60
C LYS A 330 -41.87 -0.45 1.35
N ARG A 331 -41.53 -1.52 0.63
CA ARG A 331 -41.58 -2.91 1.13
C ARG A 331 -40.26 -3.35 1.78
N LEU A 332 -40.31 -4.39 2.63
CA LEU A 332 -39.14 -5.01 3.27
C LEU A 332 -38.44 -6.02 2.35
N ALA A 333 -37.13 -6.20 2.55
CA ALA A 333 -36.31 -7.19 1.85
C ALA A 333 -36.60 -8.66 2.25
N THR A 334 -37.50 -8.89 3.21
CA THR A 334 -38.02 -10.22 3.57
C THR A 334 -39.12 -10.70 2.63
N GLU A 335 -39.54 -9.89 1.65
CA GLU A 335 -40.31 -10.37 0.51
C GLU A 335 -39.38 -11.16 -0.44
N GLU A 336 -39.89 -12.28 -0.99
CA GLU A 336 -39.18 -13.49 -1.44
C GLU A 336 -38.04 -13.36 -2.48
N ASN A 337 -37.64 -12.16 -2.91
CA ASN A 337 -36.78 -11.95 -4.09
C ASN A 337 -35.48 -11.15 -3.87
N CYS A 338 -34.93 -11.06 -2.65
CA CYS A 338 -33.68 -10.31 -2.41
C CYS A 338 -32.45 -11.22 -2.09
N PRO A 339 -31.33 -11.10 -2.81
CA PRO A 339 -30.09 -11.83 -2.51
C PRO A 339 -29.47 -11.42 -1.17
N LYS A 340 -29.04 -12.40 -0.37
CA LYS A 340 -28.39 -12.18 0.94
C LYS A 340 -26.87 -11.99 0.78
N ARG A 341 -26.29 -10.99 1.46
CA ARG A 341 -24.84 -10.69 1.44
C ARG A 341 -24.14 -11.40 2.61
N ILE A 342 -22.97 -12.01 2.36
CA ILE A 342 -22.11 -12.64 3.37
C ILE A 342 -21.16 -11.57 3.94
N LYS A 343 -20.87 -11.62 5.24
CA LYS A 343 -20.08 -10.61 5.96
C LYS A 343 -18.65 -11.08 6.25
N ILE A 344 -17.71 -10.14 6.27
CA ILE A 344 -16.33 -10.29 6.77
C ILE A 344 -16.16 -9.28 7.91
N ALA A 345 -15.52 -9.69 9.01
CA ALA A 345 -15.34 -8.85 10.20
C ALA A 345 -14.06 -8.00 10.11
N GLU A 346 -14.15 -6.71 10.45
CA GLU A 346 -13.02 -5.77 10.53
C GLU A 346 -12.97 -5.05 11.90
N GLU A 347 -11.75 -4.69 12.32
CA GLU A 347 -11.43 -3.96 13.56
C GLU A 347 -11.81 -2.47 13.49
N ASN A 348 -12.35 -1.94 14.59
CA ASN A 348 -13.11 -0.68 14.62
C ASN A 348 -12.34 0.48 15.26
N SER A 349 -11.83 1.41 14.44
CA SER A 349 -11.10 2.61 14.89
C SER A 349 -11.85 3.96 14.72
N TYR A 350 -13.12 3.97 14.30
CA TYR A 350 -13.85 5.19 13.91
C TYR A 350 -14.94 5.64 14.90
N GLU A 351 -14.90 5.15 16.14
CA GLU A 351 -15.97 5.36 17.13
C GLU A 351 -16.29 6.84 17.39
N SER A 352 -15.27 7.69 17.42
CA SER A 352 -15.42 9.14 17.61
C SER A 352 -16.14 9.84 16.43
N LEU A 353 -15.92 9.37 15.19
CA LEU A 353 -16.60 9.91 14.00
C LEU A 353 -18.07 9.49 13.93
N TRP A 354 -18.39 8.28 14.39
CA TRP A 354 -19.78 7.80 14.42
C TRP A 354 -20.68 8.61 15.35
N ASN A 355 -20.12 9.15 16.43
CA ASN A 355 -20.86 10.03 17.33
C ASN A 355 -21.21 11.38 16.68
N LEU A 356 -20.45 11.84 15.69
CA LEU A 356 -20.74 13.06 14.93
C LEU A 356 -21.83 12.86 13.87
N ILE A 357 -21.98 11.65 13.33
CA ILE A 357 -23.04 11.31 12.36
C ILE A 357 -24.44 11.43 13.01
N LYS A 358 -24.55 11.34 14.35
CA LYS A 358 -25.81 11.45 15.08
C LYS A 358 -26.45 12.85 15.05
N ILE A 359 -25.79 13.90 14.53
CA ILE A 359 -26.23 15.30 14.70
C ILE A 359 -26.83 15.96 13.45
N LYS A 360 -26.79 15.36 12.26
CA LYS A 360 -27.48 15.97 11.09
C LYS A 360 -28.82 15.31 10.78
N ASN A 361 -29.87 15.83 11.43
CA ASN A 361 -31.21 15.89 10.84
C ASN A 361 -31.11 16.69 9.54
N VAL A 362 -30.81 16.01 8.42
CA VAL A 362 -31.07 16.57 7.09
C VAL A 362 -32.10 15.66 6.44
N CYS A 363 -33.35 16.03 6.66
CA CYS A 363 -34.46 15.65 5.83
C CYS A 363 -34.19 16.15 4.40
N TYR A 364 -33.77 15.29 3.49
CA TYR A 364 -34.11 15.39 2.07
C TYR A 364 -34.23 13.99 1.48
N LEU A 365 -35.47 13.49 1.47
CA LEU A 365 -35.96 12.44 0.58
C LEU A 365 -37.42 12.73 0.23
#